data_AF-A0A8T4WAG1-F1
#
_entry.id   AF-A0A8T4WAG1-F1
#
_cell.length_a   1.000
_cell.length_b   1.000
_cell.length_c   1.000
_cell.angle_alpha   90.00
_cell.angle_beta   90.00
_cell.angle_gamma   90.00
#
_symmetry.space_group_name_H-M   'P 1'
#
loop_
_entity.id
_entity.type
_entity.pdbx_description
1 polymer ?
#
loop_
_entity_poly.entity_id
_entity_poly.type
_entity_poly.pdbx_seq_one_letter_code
_entity_poly.pdbx_strand_id
1 'polypeptide(L)'
;MPTVKANIAYILYNKYELKQVEISEILDITQPAVSQYIRGSRGKTTELSKDIEGAIEEIAENIYNYSESGKLTQEKVDDMMCEICKKI
;
A
#
# COMPACT_ATOMS: atom_id res chain seq x y z
N MET A 1 6.09 -7.97 4.06
CA MET A 1 4.82 -8.74 3.99
C MET A 1 4.13 -8.49 2.64
N PRO A 2 4.09 -9.49 1.73
CA PRO A 2 3.49 -9.32 0.40
C PRO A 2 2.01 -8.95 0.43
N THR A 3 1.23 -9.52 1.36
CA THR A 3 -0.21 -9.25 1.51
C THR A 3 -0.49 -7.78 1.85
N VAL A 4 0.30 -7.18 2.75
CA VAL A 4 0.15 -5.76 3.12
C VAL A 4 0.48 -4.86 1.93
N LYS A 5 1.64 -5.09 1.28
CA LYS A 5 2.04 -4.33 0.07
C LYS A 5 0.99 -4.45 -1.04
N ALA A 6 0.37 -5.62 -1.21
CA ALA A 6 -0.68 -5.83 -2.21
C ALA A 6 -1.95 -5.04 -1.93
N ASN A 7 -2.41 -5.00 -0.68
CA ASN A 7 -3.58 -4.21 -0.30
C ASN A 7 -3.32 -2.70 -0.42
N ILE A 8 -2.15 -2.23 0.02
CA ILE A 8 -1.77 -0.81 -0.13
C ILE A 8 -1.70 -0.43 -1.62
N ALA A 9 -1.03 -1.22 -2.45
CA ALA A 9 -0.98 -0.99 -3.89
C ALA A 9 -2.37 -0.94 -4.54
N TYR A 10 -3.28 -1.81 -4.09
CA TYR A 10 -4.66 -1.82 -4.56
C TYR A 10 -5.42 -0.52 -4.18
N ILE A 11 -5.27 -0.05 -2.94
CA ILE A 11 -5.93 1.18 -2.48
C ILE A 11 -5.36 2.40 -3.21
N LEU A 12 -4.03 2.52 -3.29
CA LEU A 12 -3.35 3.62 -3.99
C LEU A 12 -3.80 3.72 -5.46
N TYR A 13 -3.98 2.58 -6.12
CA TYR A 13 -4.43 2.54 -7.51
C TYR A 13 -5.93 2.87 -7.69
N ASN A 14 -6.81 2.24 -6.90
CA ASN A 14 -8.26 2.35 -7.14
C ASN A 14 -8.91 3.55 -6.45
N LYS A 15 -8.39 4.00 -5.30
CA LYS A 15 -8.95 5.10 -4.51
C LYS A 15 -8.27 6.43 -4.83
N TYR A 16 -6.94 6.41 -5.00
CA TYR A 16 -6.13 7.61 -5.21
C TYR A 16 -5.62 7.76 -6.65
N GLU A 17 -5.97 6.83 -7.55
CA GLU A 17 -5.69 6.88 -9.00
C GLU A 17 -4.20 7.03 -9.36
N LEU A 18 -3.29 6.64 -8.45
CA LEU A 18 -1.85 6.63 -8.70
C LEU A 18 -1.50 5.64 -9.81
N LYS A 19 -0.52 5.99 -10.65
CA LYS A 19 -0.03 5.12 -11.71
C LYS A 19 0.77 3.97 -11.10
N GLN A 20 0.75 2.83 -11.78
CA GLN A 20 1.49 1.65 -11.32
C GLN A 20 3.00 1.87 -11.21
N VAL A 21 3.56 2.79 -12.00
CA VAL A 21 4.98 3.18 -11.93
C VAL A 21 5.27 3.94 -10.62
N GLU A 22 4.44 4.93 -10.28
CA GLU A 22 4.56 5.70 -9.03
C GLU A 22 4.42 4.77 -7.82
N ILE A 23 3.44 3.85 -7.84
CA ILE A 23 3.25 2.86 -6.77
C ILE A 23 4.47 1.94 -6.64
N SER A 24 5.09 1.56 -7.77
CA SER A 24 6.27 0.68 -7.76
C SER A 24 7.49 1.33 -7.10
N GLU A 25 7.67 2.63 -7.34
CA GLU A 25 8.73 3.43 -6.72
C GLU A 25 8.45 3.62 -5.22
N ILE A 26 7.22 3.98 -4.85
CA ILE A 26 6.81 4.20 -3.45
C ILE A 26 6.99 2.94 -2.60
N LEU A 27 6.55 1.79 -3.10
CA LEU A 27 6.53 0.54 -2.33
C LEU A 27 7.82 -0.29 -2.48
N ASP A 28 8.80 0.23 -3.21
CA ASP A 28 10.05 -0.46 -3.55
C ASP A 28 9.80 -1.90 -4.04
N ILE A 29 9.02 -2.00 -5.12
CA ILE A 29 8.70 -3.25 -5.82
C ILE A 29 8.66 -3.01 -7.32
N THR A 30 8.59 -4.07 -8.13
CA THR A 30 8.53 -3.91 -9.58
C THR A 30 7.11 -3.52 -10.04
N GLN A 31 7.00 -2.73 -11.10
CA GLN A 31 5.71 -2.40 -11.72
C GLN A 31 4.89 -3.65 -12.15
N PRO A 32 5.52 -4.75 -12.65
CA PRO A 32 4.82 -6.03 -12.83
C PRO A 32 4.23 -6.61 -11.53
N ALA A 33 4.90 -6.48 -10.38
CA ALA A 33 4.37 -6.91 -9.10
C ALA A 33 3.13 -6.08 -8.71
N VAL A 34 3.15 -4.76 -8.94
CA VAL A 34 1.99 -3.88 -8.74
C VAL A 34 0.81 -4.32 -9.62
N SER A 35 1.06 -4.57 -10.91
CA SER A 35 0.04 -5.09 -11.85
C SER A 35 -0.56 -6.41 -11.35
N GLN A 36 0.27 -7.32 -10.84
CA GLN A 36 -0.18 -8.58 -10.25
C GLN A 36 -1.04 -8.35 -9.00
N TYR A 37 -0.64 -7.44 -8.11
CA TYR A 37 -1.39 -7.10 -6.89
C TYR A 37 -2.76 -6.51 -7.20
N ILE A 38 -2.85 -5.57 -8.14
CA ILE A 38 -4.11 -4.95 -8.53
C ILE A 38 -5.07 -5.98 -9.15
N ARG A 39 -4.55 -6.89 -9.99
CA ARG A 39 -5.34 -7.97 -10.61
C ARG A 39 -5.79 -9.01 -9.59
N GLY A 40 -4.91 -9.39 -8.67
CA GLY A 40 -5.13 -10.49 -7.71
C GLY A 40 -5.94 -10.11 -6.47
N SER A 41 -6.06 -8.82 -6.15
CA SER A 41 -6.80 -8.36 -4.96
C SER A 41 -8.31 -8.19 -5.18
N ARG A 42 -8.80 -8.35 -6.42
CA ARG A 42 -10.25 -8.34 -6.71
C ARG A 42 -10.92 -9.52 -6.01
N GLY A 43 -11.69 -9.25 -4.96
CA GLY A 43 -12.51 -10.23 -4.24
C GLY A 43 -11.80 -11.04 -3.15
N LYS A 44 -10.54 -10.72 -2.82
CA LYS A 44 -9.77 -11.37 -1.75
C LYS A 44 -9.60 -10.49 -0.50
N THR A 45 -10.67 -9.80 -0.10
CA THR A 45 -10.82 -9.20 1.24
C THR A 45 -10.98 -10.28 2.33
N THR A 46 -10.42 -11.45 2.11
CA THR A 46 -10.68 -12.66 2.88
C THR A 46 -9.39 -13.04 3.57
N GLU A 47 -9.22 -12.57 4.82
CA GLU A 47 -8.47 -13.18 5.94
C GLU A 47 -7.82 -12.16 6.90
N LEU A 48 -7.94 -10.85 6.67
CA LEU A 48 -7.45 -9.85 7.64
C LEU A 48 -8.57 -9.43 8.61
N SER A 49 -8.21 -9.12 9.86
CA SER A 49 -9.15 -8.53 10.81
C SER A 49 -9.48 -7.10 10.40
N LYS A 50 -10.66 -6.61 10.78
CA LYS A 50 -11.08 -5.22 10.53
C LYS A 50 -10.09 -4.18 11.02
N ASP A 51 -9.42 -4.45 12.15
CA ASP A 51 -8.42 -3.56 12.72
C ASP A 51 -7.18 -3.45 11.82
N ILE A 52 -6.75 -4.56 11.21
CA ILE A 52 -5.64 -4.56 10.26
C ILE A 52 -6.05 -3.89 8.95
N GLU A 53 -7.27 -4.13 8.47
CA GLU A 53 -7.80 -3.45 7.27
C GLU A 53 -7.82 -1.94 7.46
N GLY A 54 -8.31 -1.44 8.60
CA GLY A 54 -8.31 -0.02 8.93
C GLY A 54 -6.90 0.57 8.99
N ALA A 55 -5.94 -0.15 9.58
CA ALA A 55 -4.54 0.29 9.61
C ALA A 55 -3.93 0.35 8.19
N ILE A 56 -4.26 -0.60 7.31
CA ILE A 56 -3.80 -0.61 5.91
C ILE A 56 -4.35 0.60 5.16
N GLU A 57 -5.63 0.93 5.35
CA GLU A 57 -6.26 2.10 4.74
C GLU A 57 -5.60 3.41 5.21
N GLU A 58 -5.35 3.54 6.53
CA GLU A 58 -4.68 4.70 7.11
C GLU A 58 -3.27 4.88 6.54
N ILE A 59 -2.50 3.81 6.38
CA ILE A 59 -1.17 3.88 5.77
C ILE A 59 -1.24 4.31 4.32
N ALA A 60 -2.16 3.74 3.53
CA ALA A 60 -2.32 4.13 2.13
C ALA A 60 -2.67 5.62 2.00
N GLU A 61 -3.54 6.13 2.87
CA GLU A 61 -3.88 7.55 2.94
C GLU A 61 -2.67 8.42 3.30
N ASN A 62 -1.91 8.03 4.32
CA ASN A 62 -0.71 8.76 4.72
C ASN A 62 0.34 8.79 3.60
N ILE A 63 0.58 7.66 2.93
CA ILE A 63 1.48 7.58 1.77
C ILE A 63 1.03 8.55 0.69
N TYR A 64 -0.25 8.55 0.33
CA TYR A 64 -0.79 9.46 -0.67
C TYR A 64 -0.58 10.93 -0.27
N ASN A 65 -0.96 11.32 0.95
CA ASN A 65 -0.82 12.70 1.44
C ASN A 65 0.64 13.17 1.49
N TYR A 66 1.57 12.31 1.88
CA TYR A 66 3.01 12.63 1.85
C TYR A 66 3.55 12.70 0.43
N SER A 67 3.06 11.86 -0.49
CA SER A 67 3.42 11.90 -1.91
C SER A 67 3.00 13.23 -2.55
N GLU A 68 1.72 13.61 -2.38
CA GLU A 68 1.17 14.86 -2.92
C GLU A 68 1.86 16.11 -2.35
N SER A 69 2.26 16.06 -1.08
CA SER A 69 2.99 17.18 -0.44
C SER A 69 4.50 17.20 -0.74
N GLY A 70 5.02 16.24 -1.51
CA GLY A 70 6.45 16.12 -1.81
C GLY A 70 7.33 15.81 -0.60
N LYS A 71 6.73 15.28 0.47
CA LYS A 71 7.39 14.98 1.76
C LYS A 71 7.55 13.47 2.01
N LEU A 72 7.19 12.65 1.03
CA LEU A 72 7.37 11.21 1.09
C LEU A 72 8.86 10.89 0.94
N THR A 73 9.33 10.01 1.81
CA THR A 73 10.69 9.52 1.85
C THR A 73 10.63 8.01 2.07
N GLN A 74 11.60 7.26 1.56
CA GLN A 74 11.60 5.81 1.72
C GLN A 74 11.56 5.38 3.19
N GLU A 75 12.30 6.07 4.07
CA GLU A 75 12.31 5.84 5.52
C GLU A 75 10.90 5.88 6.13
N LYS A 76 10.09 6.90 5.79
CA LYS A 76 8.69 7.00 6.24
C LYS A 76 7.83 5.85 5.75
N VAL A 77 8.03 5.41 4.49
CA VAL A 77 7.28 4.26 3.97
C VAL A 77 7.64 3.01 4.76
N ASP A 78 8.93 2.77 4.99
CA ASP A 78 9.43 1.62 5.73
C ASP A 78 8.94 1.62 7.18
N ASP A 79 8.93 2.79 7.85
CA ASP A 79 8.39 2.97 9.20
C ASP A 79 6.90 2.62 9.27
N MET A 80 6.09 3.18 8.35
CA MET A 80 4.65 2.87 8.27
C MET A 80 4.44 1.37 8.06
N MET A 81 5.18 0.76 7.13
CA MET A 81 5.08 -0.67 6.86
C MET A 81 5.48 -1.53 8.07
N CYS A 82 6.48 -1.11 8.84
CA CYS A 82 6.93 -1.80 10.05
C CYS A 82 5.86 -1.79 11.15
N GLU A 83 5.14 -0.68 11.33
CA GLU A 83 4.08 -0.56 12.35
C GLU A 83 2.94 -1.57 12.13
N ILE A 84 2.56 -1.85 10.88
CA ILE A 84 1.59 -2.93 10.59
C ILE A 84 2.16 -4.31 10.90
N CYS A 85 3.45 -4.55 10.64
CA CYS A 85 4.07 -5.84 10.95
C CYS A 85 4.03 -6.20 12.44
N LYS A 86 3.88 -5.23 13.34
CA LYS A 86 3.72 -5.47 14.79
C LYS A 86 2.28 -5.81 15.20
N LYS A 87 1.30 -5.55 14.33
CA LYS A 87 -0.14 -5.74 14.58
C LYS A 87 -0.70 -7.04 13.95
N ILE A 88 0.09 -7.69 13.10
CA ILE A 88 -0.19 -8.99 12.47
C ILE A 88 0.50 -10.08 13.30
#